data_AF-A0A820G6V1-F1
#
_entry.id   AF-A0A820G6V1-F1
#
_cell.length_a   1.000
_cell.length_b   1.000
_cell.length_c   1.000
_cell.angle_alpha   90.00
_cell.angle_beta   90.00
_cell.angle_gamma   90.00
#
_symmetry.space_group_name_H-M   'P 1'
#
loop_
_entity.id
_entity.type
_entity.pdbx_description
1 polymer ?
#
loop_
_entity_poly.entity_id
_entity_poly.type
_entity_poly.pdbx_seq_one_letter_code
_entity_poly.pdbx_strand_id
1 'polypeptide(L)'
;SRLLHTFCPKQDSQLISFGARSSVGTGGMESKVKCASWALDHNVGVVISNGQYDKAILNIVDGKKIGTFFTKTSTHTVPVDVQAVKARDGSRILQRLSAGDRKQIINKMASNLIDYSKDILQANKRDLDVASKEGLKTTLLNRLGLSDKKLQTLATGLQQIAEKTDILGQTVRQTRLADSIMLKQITTSIGVLLVIFESRPDSLPQIAALSICSGNGLLLKGGSEAKYSNEILTKLMQDALEPFAPRETIALINTREQVADLLQLGKYIDLVIPRGSNELVRSVQKQSLQIPVLGHAEGICHVFIDADADLEMALRIVRDSKCDYPSACNAMETLLIHKDLIRTPFFESLI
;
A
#
# COMPACT_ATOMS: atom_id res chain seq x y z
N SER A 1 -2.53 26.45 1.66
CA SER A 1 -2.43 26.76 0.22
C SER A 1 -1.95 25.52 -0.50
N ARG A 2 -2.69 25.08 -1.52
CA ARG A 2 -2.42 23.86 -2.31
C ARG A 2 -1.34 24.14 -3.35
N LEU A 3 -0.38 23.22 -3.54
CA LEU A 3 0.49 23.22 -4.71
C LEU A 3 -0.19 22.39 -5.79
N LEU A 4 -0.76 23.05 -6.80
CA LEU A 4 -1.19 22.37 -8.02
C LEU A 4 0.06 22.11 -8.85
N HIS A 5 0.38 20.85 -9.15
CA HIS A 5 1.51 20.53 -10.02
C HIS A 5 1.17 20.64 -11.50
N THR A 6 -0.11 20.50 -11.83
CA THR A 6 -0.65 20.63 -13.18
C THR A 6 -1.93 21.46 -13.11
N PHE A 7 -2.17 22.31 -14.11
CA PHE A 7 -3.38 23.12 -14.23
C PHE A 7 -3.87 23.10 -15.68
N CYS A 8 -5.13 22.69 -15.86
CA CYS A 8 -5.86 22.78 -17.11
C CYS A 8 -6.89 23.91 -17.03
N PRO A 9 -6.68 25.05 -17.71
CA PRO A 9 -7.57 26.22 -17.61
C PRO A 9 -9.05 25.91 -17.92
N LYS A 10 -9.31 24.95 -18.81
CA LYS A 10 -10.67 24.56 -19.22
C LYS A 10 -11.44 23.77 -18.17
N GLN A 11 -10.75 23.08 -17.24
CA GLN A 11 -11.38 22.19 -16.26
C GLN A 11 -11.16 22.65 -14.82
N ASP A 12 -9.98 23.18 -14.50
CA ASP A 12 -9.58 23.48 -13.12
C ASP A 12 -9.90 24.91 -12.69
N SER A 13 -10.40 25.76 -13.60
CA SER A 13 -10.70 27.17 -13.35
C SER A 13 -11.74 27.38 -12.24
N GLN A 14 -12.65 26.44 -12.03
CA GLN A 14 -13.63 26.47 -10.93
C GLN A 14 -13.07 25.98 -9.59
N LEU A 15 -11.89 25.35 -9.58
CA LEU A 15 -11.27 24.75 -8.38
C LEU A 15 -10.28 25.69 -7.67
N ILE A 16 -10.06 26.91 -8.19
CA ILE A 16 -9.05 27.84 -7.66
C ILE A 16 -9.71 29.12 -7.15
N SER A 17 -9.46 29.40 -5.87
CA SER A 17 -9.69 30.70 -5.25
C SER A 17 -8.37 31.48 -5.16
N PHE A 18 -8.28 32.65 -5.80
CA PHE A 18 -7.08 33.49 -5.73
C PHE A 18 -7.03 34.27 -4.42
N GLY A 19 -5.88 34.29 -3.76
CA GLY A 19 -5.66 35.09 -2.55
C GLY A 19 -5.60 36.59 -2.83
N ALA A 20 -5.80 37.40 -1.79
CA ALA A 20 -5.75 38.86 -1.86
C ALA A 20 -4.40 39.37 -2.42
N ARG A 21 -4.45 40.51 -3.14
CA ARG A 21 -3.25 41.13 -3.73
C ARG A 21 -2.29 41.57 -2.62
N SER A 22 -1.00 41.34 -2.82
CA SER A 22 0.07 41.87 -1.97
C SER A 22 0.09 43.39 -2.04
N SER A 23 0.38 44.05 -0.91
CA SER A 23 0.50 45.51 -0.80
C SER A 23 1.59 46.12 -1.68
N VAL A 24 2.56 45.32 -2.13
CA VAL A 24 3.72 45.77 -2.93
C VAL A 24 3.74 45.22 -4.36
N GLY A 25 2.76 44.41 -4.75
CA GLY A 25 2.74 43.73 -6.05
C GLY A 25 1.91 44.47 -7.10
N THR A 26 2.49 44.75 -8.27
CA THR A 26 1.78 45.35 -9.42
C THR A 26 0.83 44.37 -10.14
N GLY A 27 0.94 43.06 -9.86
CA GLY A 27 0.07 42.01 -10.43
C GLY A 27 -0.18 40.87 -9.46
N GLY A 28 -1.43 40.41 -9.37
CA GLY A 28 -1.85 39.30 -8.51
C GLY A 28 -1.61 37.93 -9.13
N MET A 29 -1.88 36.86 -8.36
CA MET A 29 -1.85 35.48 -8.89
C MET A 29 -2.80 35.29 -10.08
N GLU A 30 -3.93 36.00 -10.08
CA GLU A 30 -4.89 35.98 -11.19
C GLU A 30 -4.26 36.44 -12.52
N SER A 31 -3.46 37.52 -12.51
CA SER A 31 -2.75 38.01 -13.70
C SER A 31 -1.74 36.99 -14.21
N LYS A 32 -0.99 36.36 -13.29
CA LYS A 32 0.00 35.32 -13.65
C LYS A 32 -0.67 34.12 -14.31
N VAL A 33 -1.80 33.67 -13.76
CA VAL A 33 -2.58 32.56 -14.34
C VAL A 33 -3.16 32.94 -15.70
N LYS A 34 -3.71 34.17 -15.87
CA LYS A 34 -4.20 34.64 -17.18
C LYS A 34 -3.11 34.67 -18.25
N CYS A 35 -1.93 35.20 -17.93
CA CYS A 35 -0.79 35.21 -18.86
C CYS A 35 -0.33 33.80 -19.22
N ALA A 36 -0.25 32.90 -18.24
CA ALA A 36 0.13 31.51 -18.46
C ALA A 36 -0.90 30.75 -19.32
N SER A 37 -2.20 30.99 -19.11
CA SER A 37 -3.26 30.44 -19.96
C SER A 37 -3.18 30.98 -21.39
N TRP A 38 -2.94 32.28 -21.57
CA TRP A 38 -2.75 32.86 -22.90
C TRP A 38 -1.57 32.25 -23.64
N ALA A 39 -0.42 32.08 -22.96
CA ALA A 39 0.75 31.46 -23.55
C ALA A 39 0.51 29.98 -23.90
N LEU A 40 -0.20 29.24 -23.04
CA LEU A 40 -0.63 27.87 -23.32
C LEU A 40 -1.50 27.80 -24.58
N ASP A 41 -2.46 28.73 -24.75
CA ASP A 41 -3.32 28.77 -25.94
C ASP A 41 -2.48 28.91 -27.23
N HIS A 42 -1.34 29.60 -27.16
CA HIS A 42 -0.35 29.75 -28.23
C HIS A 42 0.71 28.63 -28.27
N ASN A 43 0.44 27.48 -27.66
CA ASN A 43 1.30 26.29 -27.63
C ASN A 43 2.66 26.48 -26.95
N VAL A 44 2.75 27.41 -25.99
CA VAL A 44 3.93 27.59 -25.15
C VAL A 44 3.71 26.85 -23.82
N GLY A 45 4.60 25.94 -23.46
CA GLY A 45 4.60 25.28 -22.15
C GLY A 45 4.96 26.28 -21.05
N VAL A 46 4.13 26.37 -20.00
CA VAL A 46 4.35 27.32 -18.90
C VAL A 46 4.38 26.60 -17.57
N VAL A 47 5.37 26.94 -16.73
CA VAL A 47 5.42 26.55 -15.33
C VAL A 47 5.45 27.80 -14.46
N ILE A 48 4.50 27.91 -13.53
CA ILE A 48 4.54 28.95 -12.48
C ILE A 48 5.13 28.33 -11.22
N SER A 49 6.30 28.79 -10.78
CA SER A 49 6.97 28.30 -9.58
C SER A 49 7.37 29.44 -8.63
N ASN A 50 7.61 29.12 -7.36
CA ASN A 50 8.18 30.07 -6.41
C ASN A 50 9.69 30.22 -6.69
N GLY A 51 10.13 31.44 -6.97
CA GLY A 51 11.54 31.75 -7.25
C GLY A 51 12.50 31.54 -6.08
N GLN A 52 11.99 31.32 -4.86
CA GLN A 52 12.81 31.01 -3.68
C GLN A 52 13.22 29.53 -3.58
N TYR A 53 12.69 28.64 -4.44
CA TYR A 53 13.11 27.25 -4.45
C TYR A 53 14.53 27.09 -4.98
N ASP A 54 15.37 26.36 -4.24
CA ASP A 54 16.72 26.05 -4.69
C ASP A 54 16.71 25.29 -6.02
N LYS A 55 17.56 25.73 -6.95
CA LYS A 55 17.69 25.19 -8.31
C LYS A 55 16.34 25.01 -9.03
N ALA A 56 15.37 25.90 -8.80
CA ALA A 56 14.00 25.75 -9.30
C ALA A 56 13.94 25.43 -10.80
N ILE A 57 14.68 26.18 -11.63
CA ILE A 57 14.68 26.00 -13.09
C ILE A 57 15.25 24.63 -13.48
N LEU A 58 16.42 24.25 -12.95
CA LEU A 58 17.04 22.96 -13.24
C LEU A 58 16.14 21.79 -12.84
N ASN A 59 15.56 21.87 -11.64
CA ASN A 59 14.64 20.85 -11.15
C ASN A 59 13.38 20.72 -12.02
N ILE A 60 12.82 21.85 -12.51
CA ILE A 60 11.67 21.84 -13.42
C ILE A 60 12.05 21.19 -14.77
N VAL A 61 13.21 21.54 -15.32
CA VAL A 61 13.71 20.99 -16.58
C VAL A 61 14.01 19.49 -16.46
N ASP A 62 14.49 19.04 -15.30
CA ASP A 62 14.71 17.62 -14.96
C ASP A 62 13.39 16.85 -14.69
N GLY A 63 12.23 17.49 -14.87
CA GLY A 63 10.92 16.87 -14.72
C GLY A 63 10.41 16.76 -13.29
N LYS A 64 11.06 17.40 -12.31
CA LYS A 64 10.51 17.47 -10.95
C LYS A 64 9.31 18.41 -10.92
N LYS A 65 8.29 18.02 -10.15
CA LYS A 65 7.02 18.76 -10.01
C LYS A 65 7.16 20.00 -9.12
N ILE A 66 8.00 20.96 -9.49
CA ILE A 66 8.19 22.20 -8.76
C ILE A 66 7.39 23.33 -9.43
N GLY A 67 6.36 23.82 -8.74
CA GLY A 67 5.42 24.77 -9.31
C GLY A 67 4.25 24.08 -10.04
N THR A 68 3.52 24.86 -10.85
CA THR A 68 2.32 24.45 -11.57
C THR A 68 2.58 24.48 -13.07
N PHE A 69 2.55 23.32 -13.72
CA PHE A 69 2.63 23.19 -15.17
C PHE A 69 1.26 23.37 -15.84
N PHE A 70 1.19 24.24 -16.83
CA PHE A 70 -0.02 24.54 -17.58
C PHE A 70 -0.12 23.62 -18.79
N THR A 71 -1.24 22.93 -18.95
CA THR A 71 -1.46 21.97 -20.05
C THR A 71 -2.89 22.02 -20.58
N LYS A 72 -3.05 21.72 -21.87
CA LYS A 72 -4.36 21.58 -22.53
C LYS A 72 -5.01 20.23 -22.24
N THR A 73 -4.21 19.24 -21.82
CA THR A 73 -4.66 17.88 -21.57
C THR A 73 -4.87 17.66 -20.09
N SER A 74 -6.08 17.26 -19.72
CA SER A 74 -6.36 16.83 -18.36
C SER A 74 -5.67 15.50 -18.08
N THR A 75 -4.83 15.46 -17.06
CA THR A 75 -4.52 14.21 -16.39
C THR A 75 -5.63 13.96 -15.35
N HIS A 76 -6.58 13.06 -15.65
CA HIS A 76 -7.66 12.67 -14.74
C HIS A 76 -7.20 11.94 -13.47
N THR A 77 -5.91 12.02 -13.11
CA THR A 77 -5.36 11.36 -11.93
C THR A 77 -5.40 12.31 -10.76
N VAL A 78 -6.11 11.91 -9.69
CA VAL A 78 -6.05 12.62 -8.41
C VAL A 78 -4.60 12.64 -7.94
N PRO A 79 -4.02 13.81 -7.65
CA PRO A 79 -2.65 13.91 -7.16
C PRO A 79 -2.42 13.03 -5.92
N VAL A 80 -1.24 12.41 -5.82
CA VAL A 80 -0.94 11.43 -4.76
C VAL A 80 -0.90 12.04 -3.37
N ASP A 81 -0.51 13.31 -3.27
CA ASP A 81 -0.55 14.09 -2.03
C ASP A 81 -1.99 14.27 -1.54
N VAL A 82 -2.94 14.52 -2.45
CA VAL A 82 -4.36 14.60 -2.11
C VAL A 82 -4.88 13.26 -1.61
N GLN A 83 -4.50 12.16 -2.27
CA GLN A 83 -4.88 10.81 -1.81
C GLN A 83 -4.30 10.51 -0.43
N ALA A 84 -3.04 10.88 -0.18
CA ALA A 84 -2.39 10.71 1.12
C ALA A 84 -3.05 11.55 2.23
N VAL A 85 -3.43 12.80 1.93
CA VAL A 85 -4.18 13.65 2.88
C VAL A 85 -5.54 13.04 3.20
N LYS A 86 -6.29 12.61 2.17
CA LYS A 86 -7.60 11.97 2.37
C LYS A 86 -7.49 10.66 3.17
N ALA A 87 -6.46 9.85 2.92
CA ALA A 87 -6.18 8.66 3.71
C ALA A 87 -5.88 9.00 5.19
N ARG A 88 -5.15 10.09 5.44
CA ARG A 88 -4.82 10.58 6.79
C ARG A 88 -6.04 11.13 7.53
N ASP A 89 -6.92 11.83 6.83
CA ASP A 89 -8.17 12.31 7.43
C ASP A 89 -9.14 11.15 7.70
N GLY A 90 -9.21 10.19 6.77
CA GLY A 90 -9.93 8.93 6.95
C GLY A 90 -9.43 8.08 8.12
N SER A 91 -8.11 7.99 8.33
CA SER A 91 -7.54 7.24 9.46
C SER A 91 -7.98 7.80 10.81
N ARG A 92 -8.06 9.12 10.93
CA ARG A 92 -8.57 9.79 12.15
C ARG A 92 -10.05 9.48 12.42
N ILE A 93 -10.84 9.28 11.36
CA ILE A 93 -12.23 8.83 11.49
C ILE A 93 -12.25 7.39 11.97
N LEU A 94 -11.48 6.49 11.35
CA LEU A 94 -11.38 5.08 11.74
C LEU A 94 -10.96 4.87 13.20
N GLN A 95 -10.06 5.71 13.72
CA GLN A 95 -9.64 5.70 15.12
C GLN A 95 -10.76 6.06 16.10
N ARG A 96 -11.74 6.87 15.66
CA ARG A 96 -12.89 7.29 16.48
C ARG A 96 -14.06 6.31 16.42
N LEU A 97 -14.10 5.45 15.41
CA LEU A 97 -15.12 4.41 15.29
C LEU A 97 -15.02 3.41 16.44
N SER A 98 -16.16 2.81 16.80
CA SER A 98 -16.15 1.70 17.75
C SER A 98 -15.52 0.45 17.12
N ALA A 99 -15.11 -0.51 17.96
CA ALA A 99 -14.68 -1.82 17.46
C ALA A 99 -15.80 -2.51 16.65
N GLY A 100 -17.06 -2.33 17.07
CA GLY A 100 -18.24 -2.85 16.37
C GLY A 100 -18.41 -2.29 14.96
N ASP A 101 -18.23 -0.98 14.77
CA ASP A 101 -18.32 -0.35 13.44
C ASP A 101 -17.21 -0.87 12.52
N ARG A 102 -15.97 -0.94 13.01
CA ARG A 102 -14.84 -1.51 12.27
C ARG A 102 -15.08 -2.98 11.90
N LYS A 103 -15.64 -3.76 12.82
CA LYS A 103 -16.03 -5.16 12.59
C LYS A 103 -17.10 -5.26 11.50
N GLN A 104 -18.10 -4.39 11.53
CA GLN A 104 -19.16 -4.35 10.53
C GLN A 104 -18.62 -4.04 9.13
N ILE A 105 -17.71 -3.06 9.00
CA ILE A 105 -17.05 -2.76 7.73
C ILE A 105 -16.34 -4.01 7.17
N ILE A 106 -15.50 -4.67 7.99
CA ILE A 106 -14.71 -5.82 7.54
C ILE A 106 -15.61 -7.01 7.18
N ASN A 107 -16.68 -7.26 7.94
CA ASN A 107 -17.65 -8.28 7.59
C ASN A 107 -18.36 -7.98 6.27
N LYS A 108 -18.69 -6.70 6.01
CA LYS A 108 -19.27 -6.31 4.72
C LYS A 108 -18.28 -6.48 3.58
N MET A 109 -16.99 -6.19 3.79
CA MET A 109 -15.93 -6.50 2.82
C MET A 109 -15.89 -7.99 2.50
N ALA A 110 -15.95 -8.86 3.51
CA ALA A 110 -15.97 -10.30 3.34
C ALA A 110 -17.18 -10.77 2.52
N SER A 111 -18.38 -10.27 2.83
CA SER A 111 -19.60 -10.56 2.05
C SER A 111 -19.47 -10.09 0.59
N ASN A 112 -18.94 -8.88 0.37
CA ASN A 112 -18.76 -8.35 -0.99
C ASN A 112 -17.84 -9.24 -1.85
N LEU A 113 -16.83 -9.89 -1.28
CA LEU A 113 -15.97 -10.83 -2.02
C LEU A 113 -16.74 -12.05 -2.56
N ILE A 114 -17.79 -12.46 -1.85
CA ILE A 114 -18.63 -13.61 -2.22
C ILE A 114 -19.75 -13.17 -3.16
N ASP A 115 -20.46 -12.10 -2.81
CA ASP A 115 -21.61 -11.57 -3.57
C ASP A 115 -21.20 -11.16 -4.99
N TYR A 116 -19.99 -10.61 -5.14
CA TYR A 116 -19.45 -10.13 -6.42
C TYR A 116 -18.35 -11.05 -6.98
N SER A 117 -18.30 -12.32 -6.57
CA SER A 117 -17.25 -13.26 -6.99
C SER A 117 -17.13 -13.38 -8.52
N LYS A 118 -18.26 -13.42 -9.22
CA LYS A 118 -18.31 -13.51 -10.70
C LYS A 118 -17.62 -12.33 -11.37
N ASP A 119 -17.85 -11.11 -10.89
CA ASP A 119 -17.26 -9.90 -11.44
C ASP A 119 -15.76 -9.85 -11.15
N ILE A 120 -15.35 -10.25 -9.93
CA ILE A 120 -13.94 -10.33 -9.53
C ILE A 120 -13.18 -11.33 -10.43
N LEU A 121 -13.74 -12.53 -10.63
CA LEU A 121 -13.13 -13.56 -11.46
C LEU A 121 -13.09 -13.16 -12.93
N GLN A 122 -14.11 -12.44 -13.42
CA GLN A 122 -14.08 -11.90 -14.78
C GLN A 122 -12.97 -10.87 -14.95
N ALA A 123 -12.80 -9.95 -13.99
CA ALA A 123 -11.70 -8.98 -14.01
C ALA A 123 -10.33 -9.68 -13.95
N ASN A 124 -10.18 -10.68 -13.08
CA ASN A 124 -8.96 -11.45 -12.95
C ASN A 124 -8.62 -12.25 -14.21
N LYS A 125 -9.62 -12.80 -14.89
CA LYS A 125 -9.41 -13.46 -16.18
C LYS A 125 -8.82 -12.52 -17.22
N ARG A 126 -9.27 -11.26 -17.27
CA ARG A 126 -8.70 -10.24 -18.17
C ARG A 126 -7.23 -9.96 -17.83
N ASP A 127 -6.89 -9.83 -16.55
CA ASP A 127 -5.50 -9.66 -16.11
C ASP A 127 -4.64 -10.86 -16.54
N LEU A 128 -5.11 -12.10 -16.34
CA LEU A 128 -4.41 -13.31 -16.75
C LEU A 128 -4.19 -13.39 -18.27
N ASP A 129 -5.21 -13.05 -19.06
CA ASP A 129 -5.14 -13.07 -20.52
C ASP A 129 -4.11 -12.03 -21.04
N VAL A 130 -4.08 -10.83 -20.45
CA VAL A 130 -3.10 -9.79 -20.79
C VAL A 130 -1.70 -10.22 -20.37
N ALA A 131 -1.53 -10.65 -19.12
CA ALA A 131 -0.23 -11.07 -18.58
C ALA A 131 0.35 -12.28 -19.33
N SER A 132 -0.49 -13.22 -19.77
CA SER A 132 -0.05 -14.36 -20.58
C SER A 132 0.44 -13.93 -21.96
N LYS A 133 -0.20 -12.93 -22.59
CA LYS A 133 0.24 -12.37 -23.88
C LYS A 133 1.54 -11.58 -23.78
N GLU A 134 1.74 -10.90 -22.66
CA GLU A 134 2.97 -10.16 -22.35
C GLU A 134 4.13 -11.07 -21.91
N GLY A 135 3.91 -12.39 -21.83
CA GLY A 135 4.96 -13.36 -21.53
C GLY A 135 5.37 -13.40 -20.05
N LEU A 136 4.45 -13.06 -19.13
CA LEU A 136 4.72 -13.13 -17.70
C LEU A 136 5.07 -14.57 -17.27
N LYS A 137 6.08 -14.73 -16.42
CA LYS A 137 6.52 -16.04 -15.91
C LYS A 137 5.37 -16.79 -15.24
N THR A 138 5.30 -18.11 -15.47
CA THR A 138 4.26 -19.01 -14.92
C THR A 138 4.10 -18.89 -13.40
N THR A 139 5.19 -18.68 -12.67
CA THR A 139 5.17 -18.50 -11.20
C THR A 139 4.42 -17.24 -10.78
N LEU A 140 4.50 -16.15 -11.55
CA LEU A 140 3.77 -14.91 -11.29
C LEU A 140 2.31 -15.02 -11.74
N LEU A 141 2.02 -15.73 -12.85
CA LEU A 141 0.65 -16.04 -13.27
C LEU A 141 -0.11 -16.83 -12.20
N ASN A 142 0.53 -17.82 -11.56
CA ASN A 142 -0.08 -18.59 -10.48
C ASN A 142 -0.40 -17.74 -9.24
N ARG A 143 0.43 -16.71 -8.97
CA ARG A 143 0.18 -15.75 -7.89
C ARG A 143 -0.94 -14.77 -8.24
N LEU A 144 -1.02 -14.38 -9.52
CA LEU A 144 -2.04 -13.47 -10.05
C LEU A 144 -3.45 -14.08 -10.06
N GLY A 145 -3.56 -15.39 -10.32
CA GLY A 145 -4.84 -16.06 -10.47
C GLY A 145 -5.69 -16.09 -9.20
N LEU A 146 -6.96 -15.71 -9.31
CA LEU A 146 -8.00 -15.85 -8.30
C LEU A 146 -8.93 -17.02 -8.66
N SER A 147 -9.53 -17.62 -7.64
CA SER A 147 -10.51 -18.70 -7.77
C SER A 147 -11.57 -18.58 -6.68
N ASP A 148 -12.74 -19.20 -6.86
CA ASP A 148 -13.79 -19.20 -5.84
C ASP A 148 -13.27 -19.68 -4.47
N LYS A 149 -12.45 -20.74 -4.46
CA LYS A 149 -11.82 -21.25 -3.23
C LYS A 149 -10.93 -20.20 -2.56
N LYS A 150 -10.14 -19.44 -3.35
CA LYS A 150 -9.33 -18.34 -2.81
C LYS A 150 -10.22 -17.23 -2.24
N LEU A 151 -11.29 -16.83 -2.94
CA LEU A 151 -12.22 -15.80 -2.45
C LEU A 151 -12.93 -16.22 -1.16
N GLN A 152 -13.35 -17.48 -1.03
CA GLN A 152 -13.91 -18.03 0.21
C GLN A 152 -12.90 -18.02 1.36
N THR A 153 -11.65 -18.40 1.07
CA THR A 153 -10.56 -18.36 2.06
C THR A 153 -10.30 -16.93 2.52
N LEU A 154 -10.29 -15.96 1.59
CA LEU A 154 -10.14 -14.54 1.89
C LEU A 154 -11.29 -14.02 2.75
N ALA A 155 -12.54 -14.31 2.38
CA ALA A 155 -13.71 -13.90 3.16
C ALA A 155 -13.66 -14.44 4.60
N THR A 156 -13.29 -15.72 4.76
CA THR A 156 -13.10 -16.33 6.09
C THR A 156 -11.98 -15.63 6.87
N GLY A 157 -10.85 -15.35 6.23
CA GLY A 157 -9.74 -14.62 6.87
C GLY A 157 -10.13 -13.20 7.28
N LEU A 158 -10.92 -12.51 6.47
CA LEU A 158 -11.46 -11.18 6.81
C LEU A 158 -12.38 -11.25 8.04
N GLN A 159 -13.26 -12.23 8.11
CA GLN A 159 -14.12 -12.45 9.29
C GLN A 159 -13.29 -12.70 10.55
N GLN A 160 -12.21 -13.49 10.46
CA GLN A 160 -11.28 -13.70 11.58
C GLN A 160 -10.58 -12.41 12.03
N ILE A 161 -10.25 -11.51 11.09
CA ILE A 161 -9.69 -10.19 11.41
C ILE A 161 -10.76 -9.30 12.08
N ALA A 162 -12.02 -9.40 11.65
CA ALA A 162 -13.13 -8.62 12.18
C ALA A 162 -13.37 -8.88 13.69
N GLU A 163 -13.10 -10.12 14.14
CA GLU A 163 -13.15 -10.51 15.56
C GLU A 163 -12.04 -9.88 16.42
N LYS A 164 -11.00 -9.31 15.80
CA LYS A 164 -9.84 -8.71 16.49
C LYS A 164 -9.83 -7.18 16.45
N THR A 165 -10.98 -6.54 16.28
CA THR A 165 -11.11 -5.08 16.12
C THR A 165 -10.97 -4.28 17.42
N ASP A 166 -11.04 -4.96 18.57
CA ASP A 166 -10.83 -4.37 19.89
C ASP A 166 -9.35 -4.28 20.26
N ILE A 167 -8.53 -3.68 19.40
CA ILE A 167 -7.06 -3.57 19.57
C ILE A 167 -6.57 -2.13 19.77
N LEU A 168 -7.44 -1.13 19.62
CA LEU A 168 -7.11 0.28 19.80
C LEU A 168 -7.48 0.76 21.20
N GLY A 169 -6.63 1.59 21.81
CA GLY A 169 -6.87 2.13 23.14
C GLY A 169 -6.62 1.14 24.29
N GLN A 170 -6.08 -0.04 24.00
CA GLN A 170 -5.73 -1.03 25.03
C GLN A 170 -4.60 -0.52 25.90
N THR A 171 -4.74 -0.62 27.23
CA THR A 171 -3.66 -0.25 28.15
C THR A 171 -2.60 -1.34 28.18
N VAL A 172 -1.39 -1.02 27.73
CA VAL A 172 -0.22 -1.92 27.74
C VAL A 172 0.48 -1.88 29.09
N ARG A 173 0.62 -0.67 29.65
CA ARG A 173 1.28 -0.44 30.93
C ARG A 173 0.64 0.74 31.65
N GLN A 174 0.53 0.63 32.96
CA GLN A 174 0.03 1.70 33.82
C GLN A 174 0.95 1.84 35.03
N THR A 175 1.36 3.06 35.37
CA THR A 175 2.26 3.34 36.49
C THR A 175 1.78 4.59 37.22
N ARG A 176 1.62 4.50 38.55
CA ARG A 176 1.38 5.67 39.40
C ARG A 176 2.73 6.34 39.66
N LEU A 177 2.89 7.58 39.23
CA LEU A 177 4.13 8.35 39.43
C LEU A 177 4.09 9.16 40.74
N ALA A 178 2.90 9.62 41.13
CA ALA A 178 2.61 10.32 42.38
C ALA A 178 1.11 10.15 42.72
N ASP A 179 0.67 10.60 43.90
CA ASP A 179 -0.72 10.41 44.38
C ASP A 179 -1.80 10.86 43.38
N SER A 180 -1.54 11.92 42.61
CA SER A 180 -2.46 12.48 41.61
C SER A 180 -2.00 12.27 40.15
N ILE A 181 -0.91 11.54 39.91
CA ILE A 181 -0.33 11.37 38.56
C ILE A 181 -0.30 9.89 38.17
N MET A 182 -1.13 9.55 37.18
CA MET A 182 -1.18 8.22 36.56
C MET A 182 -0.66 8.28 35.13
N LEU A 183 0.43 7.56 34.85
CA LEU A 183 0.93 7.35 33.49
C LEU A 183 0.31 6.09 32.91
N LYS A 184 -0.29 6.20 31.72
CA LYS A 184 -0.79 5.06 30.94
C LYS A 184 -0.13 5.03 29.57
N GLN A 185 0.39 3.87 29.21
CA GLN A 185 0.78 3.54 27.85
C GLN A 185 -0.37 2.77 27.20
N ILE A 186 -0.91 3.29 26.10
CA ILE A 186 -2.04 2.70 25.38
C ILE A 186 -1.66 2.40 23.93
N THR A 187 -2.35 1.43 23.31
CA THR A 187 -2.24 1.18 21.88
C THR A 187 -2.96 2.28 21.07
N THR A 188 -2.38 2.65 19.93
CA THR A 188 -2.99 3.56 18.96
C THR A 188 -2.62 3.11 17.54
N SER A 189 -3.36 3.57 16.54
CA SER A 189 -3.02 3.31 15.14
C SER A 189 -1.70 4.01 14.77
N ILE A 190 -1.00 3.48 13.76
CA ILE A 190 0.24 4.07 13.25
C ILE A 190 -0.06 5.38 12.48
N GLY A 191 -1.15 5.41 11.71
CA GLY A 191 -1.57 6.57 10.91
C GLY A 191 -1.96 6.15 9.50
N VAL A 192 -1.10 6.41 8.52
CA VAL A 192 -1.29 6.04 7.11
C VAL A 192 -0.23 5.04 6.67
N LEU A 193 -0.70 3.93 6.10
CA LEU A 193 0.12 2.86 5.55
C LEU A 193 0.20 3.00 4.03
N LEU A 194 1.40 2.90 3.47
CA LEU A 194 1.61 2.69 2.04
C LEU A 194 2.03 1.25 1.82
N VAL A 195 1.19 0.46 1.16
CA VAL A 195 1.48 -0.95 0.88
C VAL A 195 1.70 -1.15 -0.61
N ILE A 196 2.90 -1.60 -0.97
CA ILE A 196 3.33 -1.81 -2.35
C ILE A 196 3.46 -3.32 -2.56
N PHE A 197 2.71 -3.90 -3.49
CA PHE A 197 2.67 -5.35 -3.67
C PHE A 197 2.64 -5.77 -5.15
N GLU A 198 3.19 -6.95 -5.44
CA GLU A 198 3.35 -7.48 -6.81
C GLU A 198 2.65 -8.83 -7.00
N SER A 199 1.94 -8.95 -8.12
CA SER A 199 1.32 -10.14 -8.69
C SER A 199 0.43 -10.90 -7.70
N ARG A 200 -0.21 -10.20 -6.77
CA ARG A 200 -0.98 -10.77 -5.65
C ARG A 200 -2.25 -9.94 -5.35
N PRO A 201 -3.26 -9.99 -6.23
CA PRO A 201 -4.51 -9.26 -6.00
C PRO A 201 -5.24 -9.76 -4.73
N ASP A 202 -5.00 -11.01 -4.32
CA ASP A 202 -5.50 -11.61 -3.07
C ASP A 202 -5.01 -10.89 -1.80
N SER A 203 -3.88 -10.18 -1.87
CA SER A 203 -3.34 -9.43 -0.72
C SER A 203 -4.14 -8.16 -0.44
N LEU A 204 -4.77 -7.56 -1.45
CA LEU A 204 -5.44 -6.25 -1.33
C LEU A 204 -6.56 -6.27 -0.27
N PRO A 205 -7.53 -7.21 -0.29
CA PRO A 205 -8.59 -7.26 0.72
C PRO A 205 -8.04 -7.53 2.12
N GLN A 206 -6.99 -8.34 2.25
CA GLN A 206 -6.36 -8.65 3.54
C GLN A 206 -5.73 -7.41 4.16
N ILE A 207 -4.97 -6.65 3.35
CA ILE A 207 -4.32 -5.41 3.78
C ILE A 207 -5.38 -4.37 4.15
N ALA A 208 -6.44 -4.23 3.34
CA ALA A 208 -7.55 -3.32 3.61
C ALA A 208 -8.22 -3.64 4.96
N ALA A 209 -8.53 -4.91 5.20
CA ALA A 209 -9.17 -5.35 6.44
C ALA A 209 -8.27 -5.15 7.66
N LEU A 210 -6.98 -5.47 7.59
CA LEU A 210 -6.02 -5.21 8.66
C LEU A 210 -5.86 -3.71 8.93
N SER A 211 -5.82 -2.88 7.88
CA SER A 211 -5.75 -1.42 8.01
C SER A 211 -6.95 -0.86 8.74
N ILE A 212 -8.17 -1.28 8.35
CA ILE A 212 -9.39 -0.87 9.05
C ILE A 212 -9.37 -1.36 10.48
N CYS A 213 -9.10 -2.64 10.71
CA CYS A 213 -9.05 -3.26 12.05
C CYS A 213 -8.16 -2.46 13.01
N SER A 214 -7.00 -2.02 12.53
CA SER A 214 -6.01 -1.24 13.27
C SER A 214 -6.15 0.29 13.14
N GLY A 215 -7.26 0.79 12.58
CA GLY A 215 -7.57 2.23 12.52
C GLY A 215 -6.65 3.06 11.61
N ASN A 216 -6.02 2.43 10.62
CA ASN A 216 -5.09 3.07 9.71
C ASN A 216 -5.75 3.45 8.38
N GLY A 217 -5.33 4.57 7.81
CA GLY A 217 -5.59 4.93 6.42
C GLY A 217 -4.65 4.17 5.49
N LEU A 218 -5.06 3.92 4.26
CA LEU A 218 -4.37 2.99 3.39
C LEU A 218 -4.20 3.52 1.97
N LEU A 219 -2.95 3.55 1.53
CA LEU A 219 -2.57 3.74 0.14
C LEU A 219 -2.03 2.41 -0.40
N LEU A 220 -2.58 1.95 -1.51
CA LEU A 220 -2.24 0.68 -2.14
C LEU A 220 -1.56 0.93 -3.47
N LYS A 221 -0.44 0.28 -3.72
CA LYS A 221 0.14 0.18 -5.05
C LYS A 221 0.31 -1.28 -5.42
N GLY A 222 -0.59 -1.78 -6.26
CA GLY A 222 -0.47 -3.10 -6.87
C GLY A 222 0.42 -3.09 -8.12
N GLY A 223 0.89 -4.26 -8.53
CA GLY A 223 1.54 -4.48 -9.82
C GLY A 223 0.62 -4.13 -11.00
N SER A 224 1.20 -3.72 -12.12
CA SER A 224 0.46 -3.35 -13.34
C SER A 224 -0.26 -4.55 -13.97
N GLU A 225 0.26 -5.75 -13.74
CA GLU A 225 -0.29 -7.03 -14.20
C GLU A 225 -1.62 -7.41 -13.53
N ALA A 226 -1.96 -6.79 -12.40
CA ALA A 226 -3.19 -7.07 -11.63
C ALA A 226 -4.17 -5.89 -11.65
N LYS A 227 -4.11 -5.06 -12.69
CA LYS A 227 -4.83 -3.78 -12.76
C LYS A 227 -6.34 -3.97 -12.58
N TYR A 228 -6.97 -4.82 -13.40
CA TYR A 228 -8.43 -4.97 -13.40
C TYR A 228 -8.93 -5.58 -12.09
N SER A 229 -8.21 -6.56 -11.55
CA SER A 229 -8.49 -7.17 -10.26
C SER A 229 -8.38 -6.16 -9.11
N ASN A 230 -7.32 -5.36 -9.09
CA ASN A 230 -7.11 -4.38 -8.02
C ASN A 230 -8.16 -3.26 -8.05
N GLU A 231 -8.58 -2.81 -9.24
CA GLU A 231 -9.62 -1.80 -9.41
C GLU A 231 -10.96 -2.26 -8.82
N ILE A 232 -11.43 -3.47 -9.20
CA ILE A 232 -12.70 -3.99 -8.68
C ILE A 232 -12.62 -4.28 -7.18
N LEU A 233 -11.53 -4.89 -6.71
CA LEU A 233 -11.36 -5.19 -5.28
C LEU A 233 -11.33 -3.91 -4.45
N THR A 234 -10.59 -2.89 -4.89
CA THR A 234 -10.57 -1.58 -4.21
C THR A 234 -11.95 -0.97 -4.14
N LYS A 235 -12.71 -0.98 -5.24
CA LYS A 235 -14.07 -0.46 -5.27
C LYS A 235 -14.96 -1.16 -4.24
N LEU A 236 -14.94 -2.50 -4.20
CA LEU A 236 -15.72 -3.28 -3.25
C LEU A 236 -15.33 -3.03 -1.78
N MET A 237 -14.04 -2.78 -1.52
CA MET A 237 -13.57 -2.38 -0.19
C MET A 237 -14.08 -0.98 0.18
N GLN A 238 -14.02 -0.03 -0.76
CA GLN A 238 -14.54 1.32 -0.54
C GLN A 238 -16.06 1.34 -0.32
N ASP A 239 -16.81 0.54 -1.08
CA ASP A 239 -18.27 0.43 -0.96
C ASP A 239 -18.68 -0.08 0.45
N ALA A 240 -17.90 -0.98 1.05
CA ALA A 240 -18.13 -1.46 2.41
C ALA A 240 -17.78 -0.39 3.48
N LEU A 241 -16.85 0.51 3.18
CA LEU A 241 -16.35 1.54 4.09
C LEU A 241 -17.23 2.80 4.11
N GLU A 242 -17.77 3.17 2.95
CA GLU A 242 -18.47 4.44 2.69
C GLU A 242 -19.53 4.85 3.74
N PRO A 243 -20.33 3.93 4.33
CA PRO A 243 -21.30 4.31 5.36
C PRO A 243 -20.67 4.86 6.65
N PHE A 244 -19.37 4.63 6.89
CA PHE A 244 -18.68 4.94 8.14
C PHE A 244 -17.55 5.95 7.97
N ALA A 245 -16.88 5.96 6.82
CA ALA A 245 -15.78 6.87 6.52
C ALA A 245 -15.69 7.14 5.02
N PRO A 246 -15.04 8.23 4.59
CA PRO A 246 -14.86 8.55 3.17
C PRO A 246 -14.18 7.40 2.42
N ARG A 247 -14.63 7.14 1.19
CA ARG A 247 -14.10 6.09 0.32
C ARG A 247 -12.58 6.20 0.17
N GLU A 248 -12.07 7.42 0.11
CA GLU A 248 -10.65 7.72 -0.09
C GLU A 248 -9.75 7.43 1.13
N THR A 249 -10.31 6.94 2.24
CA THR A 249 -9.52 6.36 3.33
C THR A 249 -8.68 5.17 2.83
N ILE A 250 -9.19 4.45 1.82
CA ILE A 250 -8.48 3.42 1.06
C ILE A 250 -8.35 3.91 -0.38
N ALA A 251 -7.13 4.10 -0.86
CA ALA A 251 -6.88 4.58 -2.21
C ALA A 251 -5.91 3.68 -2.98
N LEU A 252 -6.22 3.42 -4.26
CA LEU A 252 -5.35 2.68 -5.18
C LEU A 252 -4.57 3.68 -6.04
N ILE A 253 -3.25 3.53 -6.03
CA ILE A 253 -2.30 4.34 -6.78
C ILE A 253 -2.04 3.68 -8.13
N ASN A 254 -2.28 4.40 -9.22
CA ASN A 254 -2.34 3.80 -10.55
C ASN A 254 -0.98 3.75 -11.27
N THR A 255 -0.09 4.72 -11.09
CA THR A 255 1.15 4.78 -11.88
C THR A 255 2.41 4.48 -11.06
N ARG A 256 3.47 3.99 -11.73
CA ARG A 256 4.75 3.67 -11.09
C ARG A 256 5.52 4.93 -10.68
N GLU A 257 5.43 5.97 -11.50
CA GLU A 257 6.05 7.29 -11.25
C GLU A 257 5.55 7.92 -9.95
N GLN A 258 4.29 7.66 -9.59
CA GLN A 258 3.67 8.11 -8.35
C GLN A 258 4.28 7.48 -7.09
N VAL A 259 4.97 6.33 -7.19
CA VAL A 259 5.57 5.65 -6.02
C VAL A 259 6.75 6.45 -5.48
N ALA A 260 7.64 6.92 -6.36
CA ALA A 260 8.79 7.73 -5.94
C ALA A 260 8.34 9.03 -5.24
N ASP A 261 7.27 9.65 -5.75
CA ASP A 261 6.66 10.82 -5.11
C ASP A 261 6.08 10.47 -3.73
N LEU A 262 5.34 9.36 -3.61
CA LEU A 262 4.75 8.90 -2.35
C LEU A 262 5.82 8.61 -1.28
N LEU A 263 6.94 8.01 -1.65
CA LEU A 263 8.03 7.70 -0.71
C LEU A 263 8.71 8.96 -0.14
N GLN A 264 8.47 10.13 -0.73
CA GLN A 264 8.94 11.43 -0.21
C GLN A 264 7.90 12.11 0.71
N LEU A 265 6.67 11.59 0.80
CA LEU A 265 5.58 12.19 1.57
C LEU A 265 5.60 11.77 3.06
N GLY A 266 6.76 11.83 3.72
CA GLY A 266 6.90 11.44 5.13
C GLY A 266 6.09 12.28 6.13
N LYS A 267 5.54 13.41 5.68
CA LYS A 267 4.56 14.19 6.46
C LYS A 267 3.18 13.54 6.53
N TYR A 268 2.82 12.71 5.55
CA TYR A 268 1.48 12.16 5.41
C TYR A 268 1.44 10.64 5.59
N ILE A 269 2.50 9.94 5.20
CA ILE A 269 2.62 8.48 5.27
C ILE A 269 3.55 8.12 6.43
N ASP A 270 3.07 7.23 7.30
CA ASP A 270 3.75 6.92 8.56
C ASP A 270 4.47 5.55 8.50
N LEU A 271 4.10 4.66 7.58
CA LEU A 271 4.79 3.38 7.35
C LEU A 271 4.67 2.89 5.90
N VAL A 272 5.75 2.37 5.32
CA VAL A 272 5.74 1.67 4.02
C VAL A 272 5.92 0.17 4.21
N ILE A 273 5.14 -0.64 3.50
CA ILE A 273 5.19 -2.11 3.55
C ILE A 273 5.34 -2.67 2.13
N PRO A 274 6.56 -2.98 1.67
CA PRO A 274 6.77 -3.69 0.40
C PRO A 274 6.48 -5.19 0.56
N ARG A 275 5.68 -5.74 -0.36
CA ARG A 275 5.28 -7.16 -0.42
C ARG A 275 5.52 -7.69 -1.83
N GLY A 276 6.74 -8.14 -2.08
CA GLY A 276 7.13 -8.59 -3.41
C GLY A 276 8.51 -9.21 -3.41
N SER A 277 9.21 -9.03 -4.52
CA SER A 277 10.60 -9.49 -4.67
C SER A 277 11.56 -8.79 -3.70
N ASN A 278 12.70 -9.43 -3.41
CA ASN A 278 13.78 -8.82 -2.62
C ASN A 278 14.28 -7.52 -3.27
N GLU A 279 14.28 -7.46 -4.61
CA GLU A 279 14.64 -6.26 -5.37
C GLU A 279 13.66 -5.11 -5.10
N LEU A 280 12.35 -5.38 -5.11
CA LEU A 280 11.34 -4.39 -4.73
C LEU A 280 11.58 -3.87 -3.31
N VAL A 281 11.76 -4.77 -2.35
CA VAL A 281 11.99 -4.39 -0.93
C VAL A 281 13.23 -3.50 -0.80
N ARG A 282 14.36 -3.91 -1.38
CA ARG A 282 15.61 -3.13 -1.35
C ARG A 282 15.47 -1.78 -2.06
N SER A 283 14.76 -1.73 -3.19
CA SER A 283 14.50 -0.49 -3.93
C SER A 283 13.68 0.50 -3.10
N VAL A 284 12.59 0.03 -2.48
CA VAL A 284 11.75 0.83 -1.59
C VAL A 284 12.52 1.31 -0.37
N GLN A 285 13.32 0.45 0.27
CA GLN A 285 14.18 0.83 1.40
C GLN A 285 15.19 1.91 1.02
N LYS A 286 15.79 1.82 -0.18
CA LYS A 286 16.75 2.82 -0.67
C LYS A 286 16.09 4.16 -1.01
N GLN A 287 14.86 4.14 -1.52
CA GLN A 287 14.12 5.35 -1.93
C GLN A 287 13.38 6.02 -0.76
N SER A 288 12.95 5.25 0.24
CA SER A 288 12.24 5.74 1.42
C SER A 288 13.21 6.30 2.46
N LEU A 289 13.60 7.57 2.30
CA LEU A 289 14.58 8.20 3.19
C LEU A 289 14.01 8.62 4.55
N GLN A 290 12.71 8.95 4.63
CA GLN A 290 12.08 9.51 5.83
C GLN A 290 11.02 8.60 6.46
N ILE A 291 10.42 7.71 5.67
CA ILE A 291 9.32 6.86 6.14
C ILE A 291 9.90 5.51 6.55
N PRO A 292 9.59 5.00 7.76
CA PRO A 292 9.98 3.65 8.15
C PRO A 292 9.46 2.62 7.16
N VAL A 293 10.26 1.59 6.89
CA VAL A 293 9.90 0.50 5.99
C VAL A 293 9.83 -0.80 6.77
N LEU A 294 8.66 -1.45 6.76
CA LEU A 294 8.45 -2.77 7.36
C LEU A 294 8.48 -3.85 6.27
N GLY A 295 9.58 -4.58 6.20
CA GLY A 295 9.73 -5.73 5.30
C GLY A 295 11.03 -6.47 5.58
N HIS A 296 11.06 -7.76 5.24
CA HIS A 296 12.29 -8.55 5.26
C HIS A 296 12.81 -8.68 3.83
N ALA A 297 14.09 -8.38 3.63
CA ALA A 297 14.71 -8.45 2.32
C ALA A 297 15.14 -9.88 1.95
N GLU A 298 15.26 -10.79 2.93
CA GLU A 298 15.74 -12.16 2.74
C GLU A 298 15.09 -13.10 3.76
N GLY A 299 14.94 -14.37 3.38
CA GLY A 299 14.33 -15.43 4.19
C GLY A 299 15.17 -16.70 4.14
N ILE A 300 16.41 -16.62 4.63
CA ILE A 300 17.32 -17.78 4.65
C ILE A 300 17.01 -18.61 5.89
N CYS A 301 16.09 -19.57 5.75
CA CYS A 301 15.67 -20.43 6.84
C CYS A 301 16.55 -21.67 6.94
N HIS A 302 16.89 -22.03 8.18
CA HIS A 302 17.71 -23.19 8.49
C HIS A 302 16.89 -24.20 9.30
N VAL A 303 17.07 -25.49 9.01
CA VAL A 303 16.64 -26.58 9.89
C VAL A 303 17.90 -27.25 10.40
N PHE A 304 18.02 -27.40 11.72
CA PHE A 304 19.11 -28.14 12.35
C PHE A 304 18.57 -29.42 12.97
N ILE A 305 19.14 -30.56 12.57
CA ILE A 305 18.83 -31.87 13.13
C ILE A 305 19.93 -32.23 14.12
N ASP A 306 19.57 -32.18 15.40
CA ASP A 306 20.44 -32.53 16.51
C ASP A 306 20.63 -34.06 16.63
N ALA A 307 21.69 -34.50 17.32
CA ALA A 307 21.97 -35.92 17.56
C ALA A 307 20.81 -36.64 18.28
N ASP A 308 20.11 -35.93 19.17
CA ASP A 308 19.04 -36.47 20.00
C ASP A 308 17.64 -36.29 19.37
N ALA A 309 17.56 -35.88 18.10
CA ALA A 309 16.30 -35.65 17.42
C ALA A 309 15.52 -36.95 17.15
N ASP A 310 14.18 -36.89 17.30
CA ASP A 310 13.29 -37.91 16.75
C ASP A 310 13.38 -37.89 15.22
N LEU A 311 13.90 -38.98 14.65
CA LEU A 311 14.22 -39.10 13.23
C LEU A 311 12.96 -39.10 12.34
N GLU A 312 11.86 -39.71 12.77
CA GLU A 312 10.60 -39.73 12.02
C GLU A 312 9.92 -38.36 12.03
N MET A 313 10.04 -37.63 13.14
CA MET A 313 9.61 -36.23 13.19
C MET A 313 10.48 -35.35 12.30
N ALA A 314 11.80 -35.52 12.36
CA ALA A 314 12.75 -34.72 11.59
C ALA A 314 12.50 -34.83 10.07
N LEU A 315 12.27 -36.05 9.55
CA LEU A 315 11.93 -36.25 8.12
C LEU A 315 10.66 -35.49 7.71
N ARG A 316 9.61 -35.54 8.54
CA ARG A 316 8.36 -34.84 8.27
C ARG A 316 8.57 -33.32 8.24
N ILE A 317 9.33 -32.77 9.19
CA ILE A 317 9.65 -31.34 9.26
C ILE A 317 10.48 -30.91 8.06
N VAL A 318 11.52 -31.65 7.69
CA VAL A 318 12.38 -31.32 6.53
C VAL A 318 11.57 -31.31 5.24
N ARG A 319 10.75 -32.36 5.03
CA ARG A 319 9.90 -32.44 3.84
C ARG A 319 8.89 -31.30 3.77
N ASP A 320 8.19 -31.02 4.87
CA ASP A 320 7.20 -29.94 4.93
C ASP A 320 7.87 -28.58 4.67
N SER A 321 8.93 -28.28 5.42
CA SER A 321 9.63 -27.00 5.36
C SER A 321 10.27 -26.69 4.00
N LYS A 322 10.63 -27.68 3.18
CA LYS A 322 11.10 -27.44 1.80
C LYS A 322 10.02 -27.61 0.74
N CYS A 323 9.21 -28.66 0.82
CA CYS A 323 8.41 -29.13 -0.31
C CYS A 323 6.96 -28.65 -0.31
N ASP A 324 6.41 -28.15 0.81
CA ASP A 324 5.03 -27.64 0.84
C ASP A 324 4.84 -26.46 -0.13
N TYR A 325 5.69 -25.43 0.03
CA TYR A 325 5.73 -24.30 -0.89
C TYR A 325 7.16 -23.77 -1.09
N PRO A 326 7.96 -24.37 -2.00
CA PRO A 326 9.37 -24.03 -2.17
C PRO A 326 9.68 -22.58 -2.54
N SER A 327 8.68 -21.83 -3.02
CA SER A 327 8.82 -20.40 -3.36
C SER A 327 8.46 -19.45 -2.21
N ALA A 328 8.09 -19.98 -1.04
CA ALA A 328 7.79 -19.19 0.14
C ALA A 328 9.07 -18.63 0.77
N CYS A 329 9.00 -17.43 1.37
CA CYS A 329 10.15 -16.82 2.05
C CYS A 329 10.55 -17.53 3.34
N ASN A 330 9.73 -18.46 3.84
CA ASN A 330 10.00 -19.25 5.03
C ASN A 330 10.37 -20.71 4.71
N ALA A 331 10.54 -21.05 3.43
CA ALA A 331 11.00 -22.38 3.03
C ALA A 331 12.43 -22.61 3.52
N MET A 332 12.73 -23.83 3.93
CA MET A 332 14.09 -24.21 4.34
C MET A 332 15.05 -24.02 3.16
N GLU A 333 16.16 -23.32 3.37
CA GLU A 333 17.24 -23.20 2.38
C GLU A 333 18.50 -23.94 2.81
N THR A 334 18.69 -24.15 4.11
CA THR A 334 19.86 -24.84 4.64
C THR A 334 19.46 -25.90 5.64
N LEU A 335 19.84 -27.15 5.35
CA LEU A 335 19.71 -28.25 6.28
C LEU A 335 21.07 -28.49 6.96
N LEU A 336 21.10 -28.35 8.27
CA LEU A 336 22.27 -28.62 9.11
C LEU A 336 22.03 -29.93 9.86
N ILE A 337 23.00 -30.84 9.82
CA ILE A 337 22.85 -32.18 10.38
C ILE A 337 24.00 -32.42 11.35
N HIS A 338 23.69 -32.89 12.56
CA HIS A 338 24.71 -33.28 13.52
C HIS A 338 25.58 -34.40 12.95
N LYS A 339 26.90 -34.28 13.12
CA LYS A 339 27.90 -35.18 12.51
C LYS A 339 27.65 -36.67 12.81
N ASP A 340 27.07 -36.97 13.97
CA ASP A 340 26.83 -38.35 14.43
C ASP A 340 25.71 -39.03 13.63
N LEU A 341 24.83 -38.27 12.99
CA LEU A 341 23.76 -38.78 12.14
C LEU A 341 24.23 -39.07 10.70
N ILE A 342 25.39 -38.55 10.27
CA ILE A 342 25.85 -38.66 8.88
C ILE A 342 26.07 -40.12 8.45
N ARG A 343 26.52 -40.98 9.37
CA ARG A 343 26.82 -42.40 9.09
C ARG A 343 25.70 -43.34 9.53
N THR A 344 24.47 -42.86 9.50
CA THR A 344 23.28 -43.63 9.91
C THR A 344 22.33 -43.83 8.73
N PRO A 345 21.47 -44.87 8.75
CA PRO A 345 20.46 -45.07 7.70
C PRO A 345 19.52 -43.88 7.51
N PHE A 346 19.38 -43.05 8.55
CA PHE A 346 18.59 -41.83 8.49
C PHE A 346 19.12 -40.82 7.46
N PHE A 347 20.44 -40.65 7.35
CA PHE A 347 21.00 -39.74 6.36
C PHE A 347 20.69 -40.18 4.93
N GLU A 348 20.63 -41.49 4.67
CA GLU A 348 20.21 -42.03 3.38
C GLU A 348 18.72 -41.75 3.10
N SER A 349 17.87 -41.78 4.13
CA SER A 349 16.43 -41.46 3.99
C SER A 349 16.13 -39.98 3.74
N LEU A 350 17.12 -39.10 3.90
CA LEU A 350 17.02 -37.65 3.68
C LEU A 350 17.33 -37.23 2.24
N ILE A 351 18.08 -38.03 1.48
CA ILE A 351 18.53 -37.76 0.10
C ILE A 351 17.49 -38.25 -0.91
#